data_AF-A0A934DNF7-F1
#
_entry.id   AF-A0A934DNF7-F1
#
_cell.length_a   1.000
_cell.length_b   1.000
_cell.length_c   1.000
_cell.angle_alpha   90.00
_cell.angle_beta   90.00
_cell.angle_gamma   90.00
#
_symmetry.space_group_name_H-M   'P 1'
#
loop_
_entity.id
_entity.type
_entity.pdbx_description
1 polymer ?
#
loop_
_entity_poly.entity_id
_entity_poly.type
_entity_poly.pdbx_seq_one_letter_code
_entity_poly.pdbx_strand_id
1 'polypeptide(L)'
;MKHAAKWGFCVALAFGVAGVAVLATDDASAGKPKPAASAAPAAQVDPPNVKNQGGISISPQGLRFQMTPAELSAFYDNIIDDDFKELYKKAQPGPATTRLDSAVAEAKAAFRQSKVEFNNLPTGVDSTPLKGEYTYRNQEMMMKIARKGTTRYFFFVRGKLWKIYDEIGLRENGPLGKDFEEARKKYTDAFQVAGREIQPDYSIGRIYTEVDWQDPTTHLRLVDRSGLKVAGVVYEERATLNVIASYRTNKPQDTDTVDPDIAALVRPAGAPPVPSAPPPKKGKR
;
A
#
# COMPACT_ATOMS: atom_id res chain seq x y z
N MET A 1 -8.94 -29.18 56.30
CA MET A 1 -8.28 -28.25 57.24
C MET A 1 -7.22 -27.47 56.45
N LYS A 2 -7.44 -26.17 56.21
CA LYS A 2 -6.64 -25.03 56.78
C LYS A 2 -5.27 -24.90 56.06
N HIS A 3 -4.81 -23.82 55.41
CA HIS A 3 -5.14 -22.40 55.22
C HIS A 3 -4.51 -21.95 53.87
N ALA A 4 -5.18 -21.20 52.98
CA ALA A 4 -5.21 -19.72 52.85
C ALA A 4 -3.86 -19.00 52.69
N ALA A 5 -3.66 -18.31 51.54
CA ALA A 5 -3.09 -16.96 51.48
C ALA A 5 -3.51 -16.28 50.16
N LYS A 6 -4.29 -15.19 50.30
CA LYS A 6 -4.50 -14.15 49.30
C LYS A 6 -3.20 -13.35 49.15
N TRP A 7 -3.05 -12.60 48.07
CA TRP A 7 -2.66 -11.18 48.06
C TRP A 7 -2.87 -10.64 46.64
N GLY A 8 -3.69 -9.61 46.54
CA GLY A 8 -3.82 -8.81 45.33
C GLY A 8 -2.96 -7.57 45.43
N PHE A 9 -2.70 -6.93 44.29
CA PHE A 9 -2.59 -5.48 44.21
C PHE A 9 -2.84 -5.03 42.77
N CYS A 10 -3.91 -4.25 42.59
CA CYS A 10 -4.16 -3.45 41.40
C CYS A 10 -3.27 -2.21 41.45
N VAL A 11 -2.64 -1.84 40.33
CA VAL A 11 -2.25 -0.44 40.08
C VAL A 11 -2.61 -0.10 38.63
N ALA A 12 -3.73 0.60 38.49
CA ALA A 12 -4.07 1.35 37.31
C ALA A 12 -3.40 2.72 37.41
N LEU A 13 -2.51 3.05 36.48
CA LEU A 13 -1.93 4.39 36.33
C LEU A 13 -2.77 5.16 35.30
N ALA A 14 -3.77 5.88 35.80
CA ALA A 14 -4.45 6.93 35.06
C ALA A 14 -3.71 8.26 35.29
N PHE A 15 -3.01 8.75 34.27
CA PHE A 15 -2.51 10.12 34.24
C PHE A 15 -3.64 11.04 33.77
N GLY A 16 -4.41 11.57 34.73
CA GLY A 16 -5.28 12.72 34.53
C GLY A 16 -4.60 13.98 35.03
N VAL A 17 -4.23 14.89 34.12
CA VAL A 17 -3.69 16.23 34.44
C VAL A 17 -4.70 17.29 33.99
N ALA A 18 -4.84 18.29 34.86
CA ALA A 18 -5.54 19.58 34.71
C ALA A 18 -7.06 19.54 34.82
N GLY A 19 -7.73 20.36 35.63
CA GLY A 19 -7.32 21.57 36.32
C GLY A 19 -8.53 22.50 36.31
N VAL A 20 -9.27 22.57 37.42
CA VAL A 20 -10.38 23.54 37.58
C VAL A 20 -9.78 24.84 38.07
N ALA A 21 -9.93 25.90 37.30
CA ALA A 21 -9.83 27.27 37.79
C ALA A 21 -10.97 28.08 37.15
N VAL A 22 -12.05 28.23 37.91
CA VAL A 22 -13.06 29.27 37.69
C VAL A 22 -12.59 30.49 38.46
N LEU A 23 -12.22 31.54 37.74
CA LEU A 23 -12.26 32.91 38.26
C LEU A 23 -12.84 33.78 37.14
N ALA A 24 -14.06 34.23 37.37
CA ALA A 24 -14.67 35.32 36.64
C ALA A 24 -14.29 36.63 37.34
N THR A 25 -13.73 37.56 36.57
CA THR A 25 -13.79 38.99 36.84
C THR A 25 -13.87 39.69 35.48
N ASP A 26 -14.93 40.47 35.30
CA ASP A 26 -15.05 41.48 34.26
C ASP A 26 -13.88 42.46 34.35
N ASP A 27 -13.22 42.73 33.23
CA ASP A 27 -12.78 44.08 32.92
C ASP A 27 -12.47 44.24 31.43
N ALA A 28 -12.98 45.34 30.88
CA ALA A 28 -12.90 45.71 29.49
C ALA A 28 -11.46 46.04 29.08
N SER A 29 -10.95 45.38 28.03
CA SER A 29 -9.85 45.89 27.22
C SER A 29 -9.86 45.26 25.83
N ALA A 30 -10.06 46.11 24.83
CA ALA A 30 -9.98 45.79 23.42
C ALA A 30 -8.59 45.23 23.07
N GLY A 31 -8.54 44.00 22.55
CA GLY A 31 -7.30 43.33 22.17
C GLY A 31 -7.53 42.32 21.05
N LYS A 32 -6.87 42.57 19.91
CA LYS A 32 -6.54 41.74 18.74
C LYS A 32 -7.26 40.37 18.55
N PRO A 33 -7.76 40.07 17.33
CA PRO A 33 -8.36 38.77 17.05
C PRO A 33 -7.33 37.65 17.27
N LYS A 34 -7.68 36.76 18.20
CA LYS A 34 -6.97 35.52 18.52
C LYS A 34 -6.83 34.69 17.23
N PRO A 35 -5.63 34.18 16.87
CA PRO A 35 -5.50 33.28 15.74
C PRO A 35 -6.44 32.11 15.94
N ALA A 36 -7.28 31.82 14.95
CA ALA A 36 -8.12 30.63 14.95
C ALA A 36 -7.22 29.43 15.23
N ALA A 37 -7.50 28.72 16.32
CA ALA A 37 -6.85 27.46 16.60
C ALA A 37 -7.11 26.56 15.39
N SER A 38 -6.04 26.20 14.68
CA SER A 38 -6.05 25.16 13.68
C SER A 38 -6.76 23.96 14.28
N ALA A 39 -7.90 23.57 13.72
CA ALA A 39 -8.56 22.34 14.08
C ALA A 39 -7.53 21.21 14.00
N ALA A 40 -7.40 20.43 15.07
CA ALA A 40 -6.59 19.22 15.03
C ALA A 40 -7.12 18.34 13.90
N PRO A 41 -6.24 17.71 13.08
CA PRO A 41 -6.68 16.78 12.05
C PRO A 41 -7.59 15.73 12.68
N ALA A 42 -8.75 15.48 12.07
CA ALA A 42 -9.67 14.44 12.53
C ALA A 42 -8.91 13.11 12.67
N ALA A 43 -9.10 12.43 13.79
CA ALA A 43 -8.46 11.15 14.04
C ALA A 43 -8.80 10.18 12.90
N GLN A 44 -7.78 9.59 12.28
CA GLN A 44 -7.93 8.63 11.20
C GLN A 44 -8.68 7.41 11.75
N VAL A 45 -9.93 7.21 11.32
CA VAL A 45 -10.77 6.08 11.73
C VAL A 45 -10.21 4.80 11.13
N ASP A 46 -9.80 3.80 11.92
CA ASP A 46 -9.26 2.55 11.37
C ASP A 46 -10.24 1.83 10.39
N PRO A 47 -9.75 1.06 9.41
CA PRO A 47 -10.61 0.25 8.54
C PRO A 47 -11.52 -0.69 9.34
N PRO A 48 -12.73 -1.00 8.86
CA PRO A 48 -13.62 -1.96 9.52
C PRO A 48 -13.00 -3.36 9.53
N ASN A 49 -13.11 -4.06 10.66
CA ASN A 49 -12.76 -5.47 10.73
C ASN A 49 -13.82 -6.30 9.98
N VAL A 50 -13.37 -7.19 9.10
CA VAL A 50 -14.25 -8.14 8.42
C VAL A 50 -14.97 -9.05 9.43
N LYS A 51 -16.21 -9.44 9.13
CA LYS A 51 -17.05 -10.23 10.04
C LYS A 51 -17.22 -11.68 9.60
N ASN A 52 -16.79 -12.02 8.39
CA ASN A 52 -16.82 -13.40 7.92
C ASN A 52 -15.79 -14.26 8.68
N GLN A 53 -16.12 -15.54 8.91
CA GLN A 53 -15.27 -16.46 9.67
C GLN A 53 -13.92 -16.76 8.99
N GLY A 54 -13.84 -16.60 7.66
CA GLY A 54 -12.64 -16.88 6.88
C GLY A 54 -11.62 -15.75 6.79
N GLY A 55 -11.93 -14.56 7.34
CA GLY A 55 -11.08 -13.39 7.21
C GLY A 55 -10.85 -12.94 5.76
N ILE A 56 -9.74 -12.26 5.52
CA ILE A 56 -9.27 -11.86 4.19
C ILE A 56 -8.33 -12.95 3.67
N SER A 57 -8.76 -13.68 2.65
CA SER A 57 -7.94 -14.74 2.04
C SER A 57 -7.19 -14.24 0.80
N ILE A 58 -5.95 -14.70 0.66
CA ILE A 58 -5.11 -14.45 -0.51
C ILE A 58 -5.09 -15.74 -1.33
N SER A 59 -5.61 -15.68 -2.54
CA SER A 59 -5.51 -16.77 -3.53
C SER A 59 -4.22 -16.59 -4.35
N PRO A 60 -3.51 -17.65 -4.78
CA PRO A 60 -3.77 -19.06 -4.51
C PRO A 60 -3.34 -19.47 -3.10
N GLN A 61 -3.94 -20.56 -2.59
CA GLN A 61 -3.64 -21.08 -1.26
C GLN A 61 -2.16 -21.42 -1.11
N GLY A 62 -1.57 -21.06 0.03
CA GLY A 62 -0.13 -21.20 0.29
C GLY A 62 0.68 -19.94 -0.01
N LEU A 63 0.13 -18.97 -0.76
CA LEU A 63 0.71 -17.64 -0.86
C LEU A 63 0.58 -16.93 0.50
N ARG A 64 1.71 -16.44 1.02
CA ARG A 64 1.78 -15.75 2.31
C ARG A 64 2.74 -14.58 2.25
N PHE A 65 2.53 -13.61 3.12
CA PHE A 65 3.50 -12.55 3.36
C PHE A 65 4.83 -13.11 3.89
N GLN A 66 5.85 -12.26 3.90
CA GLN A 66 7.21 -12.57 4.35
C GLN A 66 7.96 -13.62 3.50
N MET A 67 7.40 -14.01 2.34
CA MET A 67 8.16 -14.76 1.33
C MET A 67 9.27 -13.89 0.75
N THR A 68 10.44 -14.49 0.57
CA THR A 68 11.52 -13.93 -0.24
C THR A 68 11.18 -14.04 -1.73
N PRO A 69 11.83 -13.27 -2.62
CA PRO A 69 11.64 -13.41 -4.06
C PRO A 69 11.92 -14.82 -4.58
N ALA A 70 12.90 -15.53 -3.99
CA ALA A 70 13.23 -16.90 -4.33
C ALA A 70 12.13 -17.89 -3.90
N GLU A 71 11.63 -17.78 -2.68
CA GLU A 71 10.49 -18.59 -2.20
C GLU A 71 9.25 -18.35 -3.06
N LEU A 72 8.96 -17.09 -3.42
CA LEU A 72 7.83 -16.75 -4.29
C LEU A 72 8.01 -17.34 -5.69
N SER A 73 9.21 -17.29 -6.25
CA SER A 73 9.54 -17.89 -7.55
C SER A 73 9.29 -19.39 -7.54
N ALA A 74 9.82 -20.10 -6.53
CA ALA A 74 9.62 -21.54 -6.39
C ALA A 74 8.14 -21.90 -6.18
N PHE A 75 7.39 -21.09 -5.44
CA PHE A 75 5.95 -21.27 -5.26
C PHE A 75 5.20 -21.16 -6.61
N TYR A 76 5.51 -20.13 -7.40
CA TYR A 76 4.86 -19.93 -8.70
C TYR A 76 5.33 -20.90 -9.78
N ASP A 77 6.54 -21.45 -9.69
CA ASP A 77 6.97 -22.50 -10.62
C ASP A 77 6.01 -23.70 -10.58
N ASN A 78 5.63 -24.16 -9.38
CA ASN A 78 4.68 -25.26 -9.21
C ASN A 78 3.29 -24.91 -9.77
N ILE A 79 2.85 -23.68 -9.53
CA ILE A 79 1.55 -23.21 -10.01
C ILE A 79 1.52 -23.09 -11.54
N ILE A 80 2.63 -22.66 -12.14
CA ILE A 80 2.78 -22.63 -13.61
C ILE A 80 2.75 -24.06 -14.13
N ASP A 81 3.47 -25.00 -13.52
CA ASP A 81 3.41 -26.41 -13.92
C ASP A 81 1.97 -26.96 -13.86
N ASP A 82 1.24 -26.65 -12.79
CA ASP A 82 -0.15 -27.07 -12.61
C ASP A 82 -1.10 -26.54 -13.71
N ASP A 83 -0.91 -25.29 -14.16
CA ASP A 83 -1.71 -24.74 -15.26
C ASP A 83 -1.52 -25.51 -16.57
N PHE A 84 -0.30 -26.01 -16.81
CA PHE A 84 0.05 -26.71 -18.04
C PHE A 84 -0.25 -28.21 -17.97
N LYS A 85 -0.45 -28.82 -16.79
CA LYS A 85 -0.77 -30.25 -16.64
C LYS A 85 -1.94 -30.69 -17.53
N GLU A 86 -3.01 -29.90 -17.59
CA GLU A 86 -4.16 -30.23 -18.43
C GLU A 86 -3.86 -30.11 -19.94
N LEU A 87 -2.91 -29.26 -20.33
CA LEU A 87 -2.45 -29.17 -21.71
C LEU A 87 -1.58 -30.38 -22.08
N TYR A 88 -0.70 -30.83 -21.18
CA TYR A 88 0.09 -32.04 -21.38
C TYR A 88 -0.77 -33.30 -21.54
N LYS A 89 -1.85 -33.44 -20.76
CA LYS A 89 -2.80 -34.57 -20.91
C LYS A 89 -3.43 -34.66 -22.30
N LYS A 90 -3.59 -33.53 -22.99
CA LYS A 90 -4.19 -33.43 -24.33
C LYS A 90 -3.15 -33.49 -25.44
N ALA A 91 -1.87 -33.28 -25.12
CA ALA A 91 -0.79 -33.27 -26.09
C ALA A 91 -0.37 -34.70 -26.44
N GLN A 92 -0.24 -34.97 -27.74
CA GLN A 92 0.41 -36.18 -28.22
C GLN A 92 1.93 -36.05 -28.05
N PRO A 93 2.66 -37.11 -27.64
CA PRO A 93 4.12 -37.08 -27.55
C PRO A 93 4.76 -36.61 -28.87
N GLY A 94 5.71 -35.67 -28.79
CA GLY A 94 6.46 -35.18 -29.95
C GLY A 94 6.59 -33.65 -30.00
N PRO A 95 6.50 -33.01 -31.17
CA PRO A 95 6.69 -31.55 -31.28
C PRO A 95 5.72 -30.72 -30.41
N ALA A 96 4.53 -31.26 -30.11
CA ALA A 96 3.56 -30.59 -29.24
C ALA A 96 4.03 -30.54 -27.78
N THR A 97 4.60 -31.61 -27.24
CA THR A 97 5.14 -31.63 -25.88
C THR A 97 6.36 -30.72 -25.75
N THR A 98 7.27 -30.71 -26.74
CA THR A 98 8.42 -29.79 -26.73
C THR A 98 8.01 -28.31 -26.74
N ARG A 99 6.94 -27.96 -27.46
CA ARG A 99 6.37 -26.60 -27.44
C ARG A 99 5.81 -26.24 -26.07
N LEU A 100 5.12 -27.18 -25.41
CA LEU A 100 4.64 -26.97 -24.03
C LEU A 100 5.80 -26.82 -23.05
N ASP A 101 6.85 -27.64 -23.16
CA ASP A 101 8.04 -27.55 -22.32
C ASP A 101 8.70 -26.17 -22.45
N SER A 102 8.84 -25.69 -23.68
CA SER A 102 9.38 -24.36 -23.97
C SER A 102 8.49 -23.26 -23.37
N ALA A 103 7.17 -23.35 -23.55
CA ALA A 103 6.23 -22.38 -23.01
C ALA A 103 6.23 -22.33 -21.47
N VAL A 104 6.36 -23.48 -20.79
CA VAL A 104 6.51 -23.55 -19.34
C VAL A 104 7.81 -22.89 -18.89
N ALA A 105 8.93 -23.23 -19.56
CA ALA A 105 10.24 -22.65 -19.25
C ALA A 105 10.25 -21.13 -19.45
N GLU A 106 9.66 -20.64 -20.54
CA GLU A 106 9.49 -19.21 -20.83
C GLU A 106 8.62 -18.52 -19.77
N ALA A 107 7.50 -19.10 -19.38
CA ALA A 107 6.62 -18.53 -18.36
C ALA A 107 7.33 -18.40 -17.00
N LYS A 108 8.07 -19.43 -16.59
CA LYS A 108 8.88 -19.40 -15.36
C LYS A 108 10.01 -18.36 -15.45
N ALA A 109 10.73 -18.32 -16.57
CA ALA A 109 11.80 -17.36 -16.81
C ALA A 109 11.27 -15.92 -16.80
N ALA A 110 10.16 -15.66 -17.48
CA ALA A 110 9.50 -14.36 -17.53
C ALA A 110 9.11 -13.88 -16.14
N PHE A 111 8.58 -14.76 -15.27
CA PHE A 111 8.25 -14.37 -13.90
C PHE A 111 9.51 -13.98 -13.11
N ARG A 112 10.60 -14.75 -13.21
CA ARG A 112 11.86 -14.46 -12.50
C ARG A 112 12.52 -13.17 -13.01
N GLN A 113 12.45 -12.94 -14.33
CA GLN A 113 12.99 -11.74 -14.98
C GLN A 113 12.11 -10.50 -14.79
N SER A 114 10.86 -10.66 -14.32
CA SER A 114 9.94 -9.55 -14.04
C SER A 114 10.37 -8.67 -12.87
N LYS A 115 11.45 -9.03 -12.18
CA LYS A 115 12.00 -8.32 -11.03
C LYS A 115 12.44 -6.91 -11.42
N VAL A 116 11.89 -5.92 -10.73
CA VAL A 116 12.26 -4.51 -10.83
C VAL A 116 12.66 -4.02 -9.45
N GLU A 117 13.84 -3.40 -9.33
CA GLU A 117 14.30 -2.81 -8.07
C GLU A 117 14.13 -1.29 -8.10
N PHE A 118 13.57 -0.72 -7.04
CA PHE A 118 13.34 0.72 -6.92
C PHE A 118 14.53 1.38 -6.22
N ASN A 119 15.68 1.38 -6.91
CA ASN A 119 16.93 1.93 -6.37
C ASN A 119 17.06 3.43 -6.69
N ASN A 120 17.93 3.80 -7.64
CA ASN A 120 18.28 5.20 -7.93
C ASN A 120 17.74 5.69 -9.27
N LEU A 121 17.31 4.78 -10.15
CA LEU A 121 16.89 5.11 -11.50
C LEU A 121 15.38 4.95 -11.62
N PRO A 122 14.69 5.91 -12.26
CA PRO A 122 13.30 5.73 -12.68
C PRO A 122 13.13 4.44 -13.48
N THR A 123 11.97 3.82 -13.32
CA THR A 123 11.62 2.56 -13.98
C THR A 123 10.37 2.78 -14.82
N GLY A 124 10.10 1.89 -15.78
CA GLY A 124 8.86 1.96 -16.57
C GLY A 124 7.57 1.85 -15.74
N VAL A 125 7.67 1.49 -14.45
CA VAL A 125 6.54 1.49 -13.51
C VAL A 125 6.13 2.92 -13.12
N ASP A 126 7.01 3.91 -13.28
CA ASP A 126 6.73 5.30 -12.91
C ASP A 126 5.62 5.93 -13.77
N SER A 127 5.48 5.49 -15.03
CA SER A 127 4.43 5.93 -15.94
C SER A 127 3.12 5.14 -15.77
N THR A 128 3.02 4.30 -14.73
CA THR A 128 1.83 3.49 -14.47
C THR A 128 1.08 4.02 -13.26
N PRO A 129 -0.22 3.69 -13.13
CA PRO A 129 -1.00 3.96 -11.91
C PRO A 129 -0.42 3.38 -10.61
N LEU A 130 0.59 2.52 -10.68
CA LEU A 130 1.26 1.94 -9.50
C LEU A 130 2.30 2.87 -8.88
N LYS A 131 2.56 4.06 -9.45
CA LYS A 131 3.59 5.00 -8.96
C LYS A 131 3.49 5.30 -7.46
N GLY A 132 2.27 5.41 -6.92
CA GLY A 132 2.03 5.67 -5.49
C GLY A 132 2.26 4.46 -4.56
N GLU A 133 2.47 3.26 -5.10
CA GLU A 133 2.50 2.03 -4.30
C GLU A 133 3.87 1.70 -3.70
N TYR A 134 4.94 2.28 -4.24
CA TYR A 134 6.33 2.02 -3.88
C TYR A 134 7.13 3.30 -3.66
N THR A 135 8.34 3.15 -3.11
CA THR A 135 9.28 4.26 -2.96
C THR A 135 10.69 3.87 -3.38
N TYR A 136 11.45 4.86 -3.87
CA TYR A 136 12.85 4.66 -4.27
C TYR A 136 13.80 4.67 -3.07
N ARG A 137 14.92 3.95 -3.20
CA ARG A 137 16.02 3.88 -2.22
C ARG A 137 15.66 3.30 -0.86
N ASN A 138 14.51 2.62 -0.75
CA ASN A 138 14.04 2.02 0.50
C ASN A 138 14.08 0.49 0.48
N GLN A 139 14.99 -0.08 -0.33
CA GLN A 139 15.11 -1.54 -0.54
C GLN A 139 13.77 -2.18 -0.94
N GLU A 140 13.00 -1.43 -1.74
CA GLU A 140 11.77 -1.92 -2.33
C GLU A 140 12.05 -2.50 -3.71
N MET A 141 11.34 -3.57 -4.01
CA MET A 141 11.36 -4.20 -5.33
C MET A 141 9.98 -4.74 -5.65
N MET A 142 9.75 -5.01 -6.93
CA MET A 142 8.53 -5.57 -7.45
C MET A 142 8.81 -6.77 -8.33
N MET A 143 7.92 -7.75 -8.32
CA MET A 143 7.82 -8.79 -9.35
C MET A 143 6.40 -8.79 -9.91
N LYS A 144 6.19 -9.23 -11.15
CA LYS A 144 4.85 -9.30 -11.75
C LYS A 144 4.60 -10.61 -12.47
N ILE A 145 3.36 -11.08 -12.41
CA ILE A 145 2.89 -12.23 -13.19
C ILE A 145 1.53 -11.91 -13.79
N ALA A 146 1.35 -12.18 -15.08
CA ALA A 146 0.07 -12.07 -15.77
C ALA A 146 -0.47 -13.47 -16.05
N ARG A 147 -1.57 -13.85 -15.40
CA ARG A 147 -2.19 -15.19 -15.54
C ARG A 147 -3.70 -15.10 -15.44
N LYS A 148 -4.39 -15.87 -16.28
CA LYS A 148 -5.86 -16.02 -16.28
C LYS A 148 -6.62 -14.67 -16.34
N GLY A 149 -6.06 -13.69 -17.06
CA GLY A 149 -6.66 -12.36 -17.22
C GLY A 149 -6.47 -11.40 -16.03
N THR A 150 -5.69 -11.79 -15.03
CA THR A 150 -5.29 -10.93 -13.91
C THR A 150 -3.80 -10.67 -13.98
N THR A 151 -3.40 -9.42 -13.84
CA THR A 151 -1.99 -9.06 -13.63
C THR A 151 -1.77 -8.83 -12.16
N ARG A 152 -0.90 -9.62 -11.56
CA ARG A 152 -0.54 -9.52 -10.15
C ARG A 152 0.87 -8.98 -10.00
N TYR A 153 1.01 -8.00 -9.12
CA TYR A 153 2.28 -7.42 -8.71
C TYR A 153 2.56 -7.77 -7.26
N PHE A 154 3.81 -8.12 -6.97
CA PHE A 154 4.31 -8.47 -5.65
C PHE A 154 5.33 -7.43 -5.25
N PHE A 155 5.04 -6.70 -4.18
CA PHE A 155 5.92 -5.68 -3.64
C PHE A 155 6.65 -6.23 -2.42
N PHE A 156 7.96 -6.05 -2.44
CA PHE A 156 8.84 -6.45 -1.37
C PHE A 156 9.45 -5.20 -0.75
N VAL A 157 9.71 -5.29 0.55
CA VAL A 157 10.50 -4.31 1.29
C VAL A 157 11.51 -5.09 2.11
N ARG A 158 12.79 -4.70 2.06
CA ARG A 158 13.87 -5.43 2.74
C ARG A 158 13.91 -6.92 2.36
N GLY A 159 13.63 -7.23 1.10
CA GLY A 159 13.64 -8.61 0.58
C GLY A 159 12.48 -9.50 1.02
N LYS A 160 11.42 -8.93 1.61
CA LYS A 160 10.25 -9.67 2.10
C LYS A 160 8.97 -9.16 1.47
N LEU A 161 8.14 -10.09 0.99
CA LEU A 161 6.82 -9.80 0.42
C LEU A 161 5.92 -9.20 1.49
N TRP A 162 5.41 -8.00 1.25
CA TRP A 162 4.52 -7.33 2.20
C TRP A 162 3.24 -6.82 1.55
N LYS A 163 3.23 -6.66 0.22
CA LYS A 163 2.08 -6.18 -0.52
C LYS A 163 1.88 -6.98 -1.82
N ILE A 164 0.63 -7.30 -2.12
CA ILE A 164 0.18 -7.91 -3.37
C ILE A 164 -0.84 -6.97 -3.99
N TYR A 165 -0.70 -6.68 -5.28
CA TYR A 165 -1.63 -5.84 -6.02
C TYR A 165 -2.14 -6.62 -7.22
N ASP A 166 -3.46 -6.81 -7.30
CA ASP A 166 -4.13 -7.43 -8.43
C ASP A 166 -4.84 -6.40 -9.28
N GLU A 167 -4.48 -6.35 -10.57
CA GLU A 167 -5.27 -5.67 -11.58
C GLU A 167 -6.26 -6.66 -12.17
N ILE A 168 -7.53 -6.44 -11.89
CA ILE A 168 -8.63 -7.30 -12.34
C ILE A 168 -9.54 -6.50 -13.28
N GLY A 169 -9.76 -7.03 -14.49
CA GLY A 169 -10.63 -6.40 -15.47
C GLY A 169 -12.09 -6.31 -15.03
N LEU A 170 -12.67 -5.12 -15.17
CA LEU A 170 -14.09 -4.85 -14.95
C LEU A 170 -14.85 -5.08 -16.27
N ARG A 171 -15.79 -6.03 -16.25
CA ARG A 171 -16.58 -6.45 -17.40
C ARG A 171 -17.81 -7.19 -16.96
N GLU A 172 -18.83 -7.22 -17.81
CA GLU A 172 -20.02 -8.04 -17.57
C GLU A 172 -19.64 -9.49 -17.29
N ASN A 173 -20.24 -10.08 -16.24
CA ASN A 173 -19.94 -11.42 -15.76
C ASN A 173 -18.46 -11.67 -15.40
N GLY A 174 -17.68 -10.60 -15.19
CA GLY A 174 -16.31 -10.67 -14.72
C GLY A 174 -16.21 -11.05 -13.24
N PRO A 175 -15.01 -11.44 -12.77
CA PRO A 175 -14.78 -11.83 -11.38
C PRO A 175 -15.21 -10.75 -10.38
N LEU A 176 -14.97 -9.47 -10.69
CA LEU A 176 -15.38 -8.33 -9.85
C LEU A 176 -16.67 -7.65 -10.31
N GLY A 177 -17.28 -8.09 -11.42
CA GLY A 177 -18.45 -7.43 -11.99
C GLY A 177 -18.08 -6.38 -13.03
N LYS A 178 -19.11 -5.66 -13.53
CA LYS A 178 -18.98 -4.76 -14.68
C LYS A 178 -18.36 -3.40 -14.32
N ASP A 179 -18.47 -2.99 -13.06
CA ASP A 179 -18.03 -1.70 -12.58
C ASP A 179 -17.51 -1.80 -11.13
N PHE A 180 -16.99 -0.68 -10.64
CA PHE A 180 -16.41 -0.60 -9.29
C PHE A 180 -17.46 -0.82 -8.19
N GLU A 181 -18.70 -0.42 -8.42
CA GLU A 181 -19.79 -0.56 -7.46
C GLU A 181 -20.18 -2.03 -7.25
N GLU A 182 -20.27 -2.81 -8.31
CA GLU A 182 -20.45 -4.25 -8.22
C GLU A 182 -19.28 -4.93 -7.50
N ALA A 183 -18.04 -4.48 -7.75
CA ALA A 183 -16.85 -4.98 -7.06
C ALA A 183 -16.91 -4.69 -5.56
N ARG A 184 -17.22 -3.44 -5.19
CA ARG A 184 -17.41 -3.00 -3.80
C ARG A 184 -18.51 -3.79 -3.11
N LYS A 185 -19.63 -4.00 -3.79
CA LYS A 185 -20.75 -4.80 -3.27
C LYS A 185 -20.31 -6.24 -3.00
N LYS A 186 -19.60 -6.88 -3.93
CA LYS A 186 -19.10 -8.26 -3.75
C LYS A 186 -18.23 -8.40 -2.51
N TYR A 187 -17.30 -7.47 -2.27
CA TYR A 187 -16.48 -7.49 -1.06
C TYR A 187 -17.28 -7.18 0.20
N THR A 188 -18.21 -6.22 0.15
CA THR A 188 -19.11 -5.91 1.27
C THR A 188 -19.95 -7.11 1.69
N ASP A 189 -20.54 -7.81 0.72
CA ASP A 189 -21.33 -9.02 0.94
C ASP A 189 -20.43 -10.15 1.51
N ALA A 190 -19.24 -10.36 0.92
CA ALA A 190 -18.31 -11.41 1.33
C ALA A 190 -17.76 -11.19 2.74
N PHE A 191 -17.47 -9.95 3.12
CA PHE A 191 -16.93 -9.59 4.44
C PHE A 191 -18.02 -9.27 5.48
N GLN A 192 -19.28 -9.22 5.05
CA GLN A 192 -20.45 -8.95 5.90
C GLN A 192 -20.35 -7.60 6.65
N VAL A 193 -19.63 -6.64 6.07
CA VAL A 193 -19.45 -5.29 6.60
C VAL A 193 -19.12 -4.33 5.46
N ALA A 194 -19.74 -3.16 5.47
CA ALA A 194 -19.38 -2.09 4.54
C ALA A 194 -17.94 -1.64 4.78
N GLY A 195 -17.18 -1.49 3.70
CA GLY A 195 -15.82 -0.96 3.77
C GLY A 195 -15.81 0.53 4.07
N ARG A 196 -14.66 1.04 4.52
CA ARG A 196 -14.47 2.48 4.67
C ARG A 196 -14.06 3.06 3.32
N GLU A 197 -14.87 3.97 2.81
CA GLU A 197 -14.55 4.72 1.60
C GLU A 197 -13.56 5.84 1.91
N ILE A 198 -12.54 5.96 1.07
CA ILE A 198 -11.52 6.99 1.17
C ILE A 198 -11.39 7.70 -0.15
N GLN A 199 -11.53 9.03 -0.10
CA GLN A 199 -11.38 9.89 -1.26
C GLN A 199 -9.91 10.03 -1.67
N PRO A 200 -9.63 10.38 -2.93
CA PRO A 200 -8.29 10.73 -3.39
C PRO A 200 -7.67 11.82 -2.51
N ASP A 201 -6.38 11.66 -2.22
CA ASP A 201 -5.54 12.67 -1.57
C ASP A 201 -4.19 12.74 -2.30
N TYR A 202 -4.12 13.69 -3.24
CA TYR A 202 -2.94 13.93 -4.06
C TYR A 202 -1.73 14.37 -3.24
N SER A 203 -1.92 14.96 -2.06
CA SER A 203 -0.81 15.44 -1.21
C SER A 203 0.03 14.30 -0.63
N ILE A 204 -0.56 13.12 -0.51
CA ILE A 204 0.10 11.88 -0.05
C ILE A 204 0.25 10.84 -1.17
N GLY A 205 0.00 11.24 -2.43
CA GLY A 205 0.12 10.36 -3.60
C GLY A 205 -1.01 9.36 -3.79
N ARG A 206 -2.15 9.50 -3.08
CA ARG A 206 -3.35 8.68 -3.28
C ARG A 206 -4.22 9.31 -4.36
N ILE A 207 -4.14 8.77 -5.57
CA ILE A 207 -4.79 9.39 -6.75
C ILE A 207 -6.18 8.82 -7.09
N TYR A 208 -6.60 7.75 -6.40
CA TYR A 208 -7.86 7.05 -6.66
C TYR A 208 -8.72 7.00 -5.40
N THR A 209 -10.03 6.87 -5.61
CA THR A 209 -10.95 6.47 -4.54
C THR A 209 -10.65 5.03 -4.15
N GLU A 210 -10.66 4.76 -2.85
CA GLU A 210 -10.38 3.45 -2.30
C GLU A 210 -11.50 3.04 -1.34
N VAL A 211 -11.74 1.75 -1.22
CA VAL A 211 -12.56 1.18 -0.16
C VAL A 211 -11.73 0.14 0.56
N ASP A 212 -11.63 0.24 1.88
CA ASP A 212 -10.79 -0.67 2.65
C ASP A 212 -11.47 -1.42 3.79
N TRP A 213 -10.86 -2.55 4.11
CA TRP A 213 -11.21 -3.50 5.16
C TRP A 213 -9.93 -4.02 5.81
N GLN A 214 -10.07 -4.61 6.98
CA GLN A 214 -8.96 -5.30 7.63
C GLN A 214 -9.37 -6.56 8.37
N ASP A 215 -8.39 -7.41 8.64
CA ASP A 215 -8.45 -8.45 9.65
C ASP A 215 -7.18 -8.33 10.55
N PRO A 216 -6.88 -9.24 11.49
CA PRO A 216 -5.68 -9.12 12.33
C PRO A 216 -4.34 -9.10 11.57
N THR A 217 -4.30 -9.66 10.37
CA THR A 217 -3.07 -9.90 9.59
C THR A 217 -2.98 -9.09 8.31
N THR A 218 -4.12 -8.77 7.71
CA THR A 218 -4.21 -8.22 6.35
C THR A 218 -5.04 -6.95 6.35
N HIS A 219 -4.53 -5.94 5.65
CA HIS A 219 -5.28 -4.78 5.21
C HIS A 219 -5.60 -4.96 3.72
N LEU A 220 -6.87 -4.83 3.35
CA LEU A 220 -7.29 -4.94 1.96
C LEU A 220 -7.84 -3.61 1.48
N ARG A 221 -7.33 -3.14 0.33
CA ARG A 221 -7.86 -1.98 -0.38
C ARG A 221 -8.42 -2.40 -1.74
N LEU A 222 -9.61 -1.93 -2.06
CA LEU A 222 -10.20 -1.96 -3.39
C LEU A 222 -10.06 -0.56 -3.99
N VAL A 223 -9.29 -0.43 -5.07
CA VAL A 223 -8.90 0.85 -5.69
C VAL A 223 -9.69 1.06 -6.97
N ASP A 224 -10.39 2.19 -7.07
CA ASP A 224 -11.19 2.52 -8.25
C ASP A 224 -10.29 3.00 -9.40
N ARG A 225 -10.13 2.11 -10.38
CA ARG A 225 -9.45 2.38 -11.64
C ARG A 225 -10.38 2.12 -12.83
N SER A 226 -11.68 2.28 -12.62
CA SER A 226 -12.73 2.01 -13.61
C SER A 226 -12.55 2.78 -14.92
N GLY A 227 -11.91 3.95 -14.88
CA GLY A 227 -11.48 4.70 -16.08
C GLY A 227 -10.54 3.91 -17.01
N LEU A 228 -9.82 2.92 -16.48
CA LEU A 228 -8.97 1.99 -17.21
C LEU A 228 -9.62 0.60 -17.39
N LYS A 229 -10.92 0.46 -17.11
CA LYS A 229 -11.66 -0.81 -17.11
C LYS A 229 -11.04 -1.89 -16.22
N VAL A 230 -10.40 -1.49 -15.13
CA VAL A 230 -9.82 -2.40 -14.12
C VAL A 230 -10.18 -1.93 -12.72
N ALA A 231 -10.18 -2.84 -11.75
CA ALA A 231 -10.11 -2.50 -10.33
C ALA A 231 -8.80 -3.05 -9.77
N GLY A 232 -8.18 -2.26 -8.88
CA GLY A 232 -7.03 -2.71 -8.11
C GLY A 232 -7.48 -3.39 -6.82
N VAL A 233 -7.04 -4.62 -6.56
CA VAL A 233 -7.23 -5.26 -5.26
C VAL A 233 -5.88 -5.40 -4.59
N VAL A 234 -5.68 -4.68 -3.50
CA VAL A 234 -4.40 -4.58 -2.81
C VAL A 234 -4.49 -5.27 -1.45
N TYR A 235 -3.60 -6.23 -1.22
CA TYR A 235 -3.43 -6.92 0.05
C TYR A 235 -2.12 -6.46 0.68
N GLU A 236 -2.17 -5.99 1.91
CA GLU A 236 -1.02 -5.48 2.65
C GLU A 236 -0.92 -6.20 3.99
N GLU A 237 0.28 -6.63 4.35
CA GLU A 237 0.52 -7.21 5.66
C GLU A 237 0.46 -6.11 6.74
N ARG A 238 -0.42 -6.27 7.73
CA ARG A 238 -0.62 -5.25 8.78
C ARG A 238 0.63 -4.97 9.60
N ALA A 239 1.38 -6.01 9.96
CA ALA A 239 2.61 -5.85 10.74
C ALA A 239 3.61 -4.94 10.03
N THR A 240 3.82 -5.16 8.72
CA THR A 240 4.69 -4.30 7.91
C THR A 240 4.06 -2.92 7.68
N LEU A 241 2.76 -2.84 7.39
CA LEU A 241 2.07 -1.57 7.16
C LEU A 241 2.18 -0.62 8.36
N ASN A 242 2.09 -1.14 9.58
CA ASN A 242 2.21 -0.36 10.82
C ASN A 242 3.60 0.27 11.00
N VAL A 243 4.64 -0.28 10.37
CA VAL A 243 6.03 0.20 10.48
C VAL A 243 6.59 0.71 9.15
N ILE A 244 5.80 0.74 8.08
CA ILE A 244 6.27 1.01 6.72
C ILE A 244 6.94 2.39 6.62
N ALA A 245 6.46 3.37 7.36
CA ALA A 245 7.05 4.71 7.41
C ALA A 245 8.51 4.69 7.91
N SER A 246 8.86 3.76 8.80
CA SER A 246 10.24 3.58 9.28
C SER A 246 11.15 2.90 8.25
N TYR A 247 10.57 2.18 7.29
CA TYR A 247 11.31 1.58 6.17
C TYR A 247 11.48 2.58 5.03
N ARG A 248 10.50 3.48 4.85
CA ARG A 248 10.46 4.51 3.80
C ARG A 248 11.08 5.83 4.25
N THR A 249 12.34 5.76 4.70
CA THR A 249 13.06 6.95 5.18
C THR A 249 13.37 7.96 4.06
N ASN A 250 13.59 7.47 2.83
CA ASN A 250 13.73 8.33 1.67
C ASN A 250 12.34 8.74 1.18
N LYS A 251 12.04 10.03 1.23
CA LYS A 251 10.82 10.59 0.67
C LYS A 251 10.96 10.73 -0.85
N PRO A 252 9.87 10.55 -1.62
CA PRO A 252 9.86 10.88 -3.03
C PRO A 252 10.38 12.31 -3.22
N GLN A 253 11.38 12.49 -4.08
CA GLN A 253 11.73 13.83 -4.53
C GLN A 253 10.62 14.33 -5.45
N ASP A 254 10.12 15.53 -5.17
CA ASP A 254 9.09 16.17 -5.97
C ASP A 254 9.71 16.59 -7.31
N THR A 255 9.53 15.77 -8.35
CA THR A 255 10.11 16.01 -9.67
C THR A 255 9.46 17.17 -10.41
N ASP A 256 8.32 17.66 -9.92
CA ASP A 256 7.60 18.80 -10.50
C ASP A 256 8.12 20.14 -9.97
N THR A 257 9.00 20.12 -8.96
CA THR A 257 9.74 21.30 -8.56
C THR A 257 10.89 21.52 -9.54
N VAL A 258 10.82 22.62 -10.31
CA VAL A 258 11.98 23.14 -11.04
C VAL A 258 13.12 23.25 -10.03
N ASP A 259 14.25 22.61 -10.34
CA ASP A 259 15.45 22.67 -9.51
C ASP A 259 15.68 24.12 -9.07
N PRO A 260 15.81 24.42 -7.76
CA PRO A 260 15.97 25.79 -7.28
C PRO A 260 17.10 26.54 -8.00
N ASP A 261 18.14 25.84 -8.46
CA ASP A 261 19.24 26.42 -9.23
C ASP A 261 18.82 26.78 -10.66
N ILE A 262 17.94 25.99 -11.29
CA ILE A 262 17.34 26.31 -12.59
C ILE A 262 16.27 27.41 -12.44
N ALA A 263 15.48 27.38 -11.36
CA ALA A 263 14.51 28.42 -11.04
C ALA A 263 15.19 29.78 -10.80
N ALA A 264 16.41 29.79 -10.23
CA ALA A 264 17.24 30.97 -10.09
C ALA A 264 17.79 31.47 -11.44
N LEU A 265 18.09 30.57 -12.38
CA LEU A 265 18.63 30.90 -13.71
C LEU A 265 17.57 31.44 -14.68
N VAL A 266 16.31 31.01 -14.55
CA VAL A 266 15.18 31.39 -15.43
C VAL A 266 14.45 32.65 -14.92
N ARG A 267 14.94 33.28 -13.85
CA ARG A 267 14.33 34.51 -13.32
C ARG A 267 14.37 35.65 -14.35
N PRO A 268 13.23 36.27 -14.71
CA PRO A 268 13.24 37.49 -15.51
C PRO A 268 13.91 38.62 -14.72
N ALA A 269 14.73 39.41 -15.41
CA ALA A 269 15.45 40.53 -14.82
C ALA A 269 14.46 41.54 -14.20
N GLY A 270 14.43 41.60 -12.86
CA GLY A 270 13.59 42.56 -12.12
C GLY A 270 12.74 42.01 -10.97
N ALA A 271 12.70 40.69 -10.73
CA ALA A 271 11.96 40.15 -9.59
C ALA A 271 12.68 40.45 -8.24
N PRO A 272 11.95 40.84 -7.17
CA PRO A 272 12.55 41.12 -5.86
C PRO A 272 13.26 39.88 -5.27
N PRO A 273 14.33 40.09 -4.47
CA PRO A 273 15.09 38.99 -3.90
C PRO A 273 14.21 38.16 -2.95
N VAL A 274 14.27 36.82 -3.10
CA VAL A 274 13.75 35.92 -2.06
C VAL A 274 14.71 36.03 -0.87
N PRO A 275 14.22 36.04 0.39
CA PRO A 275 15.09 35.93 1.54
C PRO A 275 15.96 34.68 1.40
N SER A 276 17.27 34.86 1.29
CA SER A 276 18.24 33.78 1.23
C SER A 276 18.12 32.90 2.47
N ALA A 277 18.00 31.58 2.27
CA ALA A 277 18.07 30.62 3.36
C ALA A 277 19.36 30.81 4.16
N PRO A 278 19.32 30.76 5.50
CA PRO A 278 20.51 30.95 6.32
C PRO A 278 21.55 29.86 6.02
N PRO A 279 22.84 30.19 5.95
CA PRO A 279 23.89 29.25 5.58
C PRO A 279 23.98 28.08 6.58
N PRO A 280 24.35 26.87 6.11
CA PRO A 280 24.50 25.72 6.98
C PRO A 280 25.58 26.01 8.04
N LYS A 281 25.24 25.75 9.31
CA LYS A 281 26.17 25.83 10.43
C LYS A 281 27.34 24.90 10.16
N LYS A 282 28.53 25.45 9.91
CA LYS A 282 29.78 24.70 9.88
C LYS A 282 29.94 24.01 11.24
N GLY A 283 29.91 22.68 11.24
CA GLY A 283 30.32 21.87 12.38
C GLY A 283 31.76 22.24 12.74
N LYS A 284 31.99 22.61 14.00
CA LYS A 284 33.33 22.65 14.57
C LYS A 284 33.82 21.20 14.68
N ARG A 285 35.03 20.97 14.19
CA ARG A 285 35.87 19.82 14.50
C ARG A 285 36.06 19.66 16.00
#